data_AF-A0A6A6L1P6-F1
#
_entry.id   AF-A0A6A6L1P6-F1
#
_cell.length_a   1.000
_cell.length_b   1.000
_cell.length_c   1.000
_cell.angle_alpha   90.00
_cell.angle_beta   90.00
_cell.angle_gamma   90.00
#
_symmetry.space_group_name_H-M   'P 1'
#
loop_
_entity.id
_entity.type
_entity.pdbx_description
1 polymer ?
#
loop_
_entity_poly.entity_id
_entity_poly.type
_entity_poly.pdbx_seq_one_letter_code
_entity_poly.pdbx_strand_id
1 'polypeptide(L)'
;MYEDPIELKLYFDTHHKKDGTWTHPQAQENYEQMKALCKQAIDEGTEISGRQILEKVLKSKSGYARGLGYGVKPISSKDLEFEAILQAEKMAAEKKPMN
;
A
#
# COMPACT_ATOMS: atom_id res chain seq x y z
N MET A 1 -10.33 3.96 -16.45
CA MET A 1 -8.88 3.67 -16.49
C MET A 1 -8.43 3.53 -15.05
N TYR A 2 -7.72 2.46 -14.71
CA TYR A 2 -7.14 2.33 -13.38
C TYR A 2 -5.97 3.29 -13.30
N GLU A 3 -6.02 4.26 -12.39
CA GLU A 3 -4.89 5.14 -12.14
C GLU A 3 -3.96 4.49 -11.12
N ASP A 4 -2.66 4.62 -11.35
CA ASP A 4 -1.67 4.13 -10.40
C ASP A 4 -1.86 4.84 -9.03
N PRO A 5 -1.74 4.12 -7.92
CA PRO A 5 -1.85 4.72 -6.59
C PRO A 5 -0.82 5.82 -6.41
N ILE A 6 -1.22 6.89 -5.72
CA ILE A 6 -0.33 8.04 -5.42
C ILE A 6 0.93 7.56 -4.69
N GLU A 7 0.80 6.56 -3.82
CA GLU A 7 1.87 5.92 -3.07
C GLU A 7 2.91 5.27 -3.97
N LEU A 8 2.50 4.64 -5.08
CA LEU A 8 3.42 4.02 -6.04
C LEU A 8 4.29 5.08 -6.72
N LYS A 9 3.67 6.20 -7.13
CA LYS A 9 4.38 7.33 -7.72
C LYS A 9 5.33 7.98 -6.71
N LEU A 10 4.86 8.22 -5.49
CA LEU A 10 5.68 8.79 -4.41
C LEU A 10 6.88 7.89 -4.08
N TYR A 11 6.69 6.57 -4.07
CA TYR A 11 7.77 5.63 -3.84
C TYR A 11 8.86 5.73 -4.92
N PHE A 12 8.44 5.78 -6.19
CA PHE A 12 9.35 6.00 -7.31
C PHE A 12 10.12 7.32 -7.17
N ASP A 13 9.42 8.44 -6.98
CA ASP A 13 10.02 9.77 -6.92
C ASP A 13 11.04 9.93 -5.77
N THR A 14 10.88 9.15 -4.69
CA THR A 14 11.75 9.21 -3.50
C THR A 14 12.92 8.22 -3.54
N HIS A 15 12.80 7.11 -4.28
CA HIS A 15 13.80 6.04 -4.34
C HIS A 15 14.48 5.89 -5.71
N HIS A 16 14.03 6.66 -6.70
CA HIS A 16 14.63 6.74 -8.01
C HIS A 16 15.33 8.08 -8.18
N LYS A 17 16.62 8.05 -8.51
CA LYS A 17 17.43 9.24 -8.69
C LYS A 17 17.23 9.82 -10.09
N LYS A 18 17.62 11.10 -10.23
CA LYS A 18 17.60 11.82 -11.52
C LYS A 18 18.51 11.20 -12.58
N ASP A 19 19.55 10.47 -12.18
CA ASP A 19 20.50 9.79 -13.06
C ASP A 19 19.98 8.46 -13.61
N GLY A 20 18.75 8.05 -13.25
CA GLY A 20 18.17 6.78 -13.67
C GLY A 20 18.46 5.60 -12.74
N THR A 21 19.20 5.81 -11.65
CA THR A 21 19.55 4.74 -10.72
C THR A 21 18.63 4.68 -9.50
N TRP A 22 18.46 3.48 -8.96
CA TRP A 22 17.79 3.27 -7.68
C TRP A 22 18.67 3.69 -6.50
N THR A 23 18.07 4.15 -5.42
CA THR A 23 18.79 4.44 -4.16
C THR A 23 19.35 3.18 -3.52
N HIS A 24 18.74 2.03 -3.77
CA HIS A 24 19.14 0.72 -3.26
C HIS A 24 18.55 -0.40 -4.16
N PRO A 25 19.22 -1.56 -4.35
CA PRO A 25 18.66 -2.66 -5.15
C PRO A 25 17.29 -3.14 -4.65
N GLN A 26 17.12 -3.27 -3.34
CA GLN A 26 15.82 -3.58 -2.73
C GLN A 26 14.73 -2.55 -3.06
N ALA A 27 15.07 -1.28 -3.32
CA ALA A 27 14.06 -0.28 -3.69
C ALA A 27 13.46 -0.59 -5.05
N GLN A 28 14.28 -1.03 -6.00
CA GLN A 28 13.79 -1.49 -7.30
C GLN A 28 12.84 -2.68 -7.13
N GLU A 29 13.26 -3.70 -6.38
CA GLU A 29 12.47 -4.90 -6.15
C GLU A 29 11.14 -4.57 -5.48
N ASN A 30 11.15 -3.69 -4.47
CA ASN A 30 9.93 -3.23 -3.80
C ASN A 30 8.99 -2.54 -4.80
N TYR A 31 9.50 -1.66 -5.66
CA TYR A 31 8.69 -0.96 -6.64
C TYR A 31 8.06 -1.93 -7.67
N GLU A 32 8.81 -2.92 -8.12
CA GLU A 32 8.31 -3.97 -9.01
C GLU A 32 7.22 -4.82 -8.33
N GLN A 33 7.39 -5.17 -7.05
CA GLN A 33 6.37 -5.87 -6.27
C GLN A 33 5.10 -5.02 -6.09
N MET A 34 5.25 -3.70 -5.85
CA MET A 34 4.10 -2.80 -5.75
C MET A 34 3.31 -2.75 -7.06
N LYS A 35 3.98 -2.64 -8.23
CA LYS A 35 3.30 -2.70 -9.53
C LYS A 35 2.58 -4.01 -9.76
N ALA A 36 3.22 -5.13 -9.39
CA ALA A 36 2.63 -6.45 -9.56
C ALA A 36 1.32 -6.57 -8.76
N LEU A 37 1.29 -6.05 -7.52
CA LEU A 37 0.07 -6.01 -6.71
C LEU A 37 -1.02 -5.12 -7.30
N CYS A 38 -0.67 -3.93 -7.83
CA CYS A 38 -1.64 -3.08 -8.54
C CYS A 38 -2.25 -3.83 -9.72
N LYS A 39 -1.41 -4.47 -10.54
CA LYS A 39 -1.87 -5.22 -11.72
C LYS A 39 -2.75 -6.39 -11.32
N GLN A 40 -2.37 -7.15 -10.29
CA GLN A 40 -3.16 -8.26 -9.78
C GLN A 40 -4.55 -7.80 -9.31
N ALA A 41 -4.64 -6.67 -8.60
CA ALA A 41 -5.93 -6.13 -8.17
C ALA A 41 -6.83 -5.75 -9.35
N ILE A 42 -6.25 -5.16 -10.41
CA ILE A 42 -6.97 -4.89 -11.66
C ILE A 42 -7.49 -6.18 -12.29
N ASP A 43 -6.64 -7.19 -12.42
CA ASP A 43 -6.96 -8.47 -13.06
C ASP A 43 -8.05 -9.24 -12.29
N GLU A 44 -8.04 -9.14 -10.95
CA GLU A 44 -9.04 -9.75 -10.06
C GLU A 44 -10.31 -8.90 -9.91
N GLY A 45 -10.34 -7.68 -10.44
CA GLY A 45 -11.43 -6.73 -10.24
C GLY A 45 -11.60 -6.30 -8.78
N THR A 46 -10.53 -6.37 -7.99
CA THR A 46 -10.52 -5.99 -6.58
C THR A 46 -9.94 -4.59 -6.39
N GLU A 47 -10.41 -3.90 -5.35
CA GLU A 47 -9.82 -2.63 -4.93
C GLU A 47 -8.75 -2.86 -3.88
N ILE A 48 -7.54 -2.35 -4.13
CA ILE A 48 -6.45 -2.33 -3.16
C ILE A 48 -5.98 -0.88 -2.98
N SER A 49 -5.88 -0.43 -1.73
CA SER A 49 -5.37 0.93 -1.47
C SER A 49 -3.85 0.99 -1.60
N GLY A 50 -3.31 2.15 -1.93
CA GLY A 50 -1.86 2.35 -1.97
C GLY A 50 -1.20 2.06 -0.62
N ARG A 51 -1.86 2.39 0.50
CA ARG A 51 -1.39 2.00 1.84
C ARG A 51 -1.29 0.48 2.00
N GLN A 52 -2.30 -0.29 1.59
CA GLN A 52 -2.26 -1.75 1.68
C GLN A 52 -1.12 -2.33 0.83
N ILE A 53 -0.83 -1.74 -0.33
CA ILE A 53 0.31 -2.11 -1.17
C ILE A 53 1.63 -1.85 -0.41
N LEU A 54 1.80 -0.66 0.18
CA LEU A 54 2.98 -0.33 0.98
C LEU A 54 3.15 -1.30 2.15
N GLU A 55 2.08 -1.63 2.86
CA GLU A 55 2.10 -2.55 4.00
C GLU A 55 2.51 -3.98 3.61
N LYS A 56 2.01 -4.48 2.48
CA LYS A 56 2.39 -5.80 1.94
C LYS A 56 3.87 -5.87 1.55
N VAL A 57 4.39 -4.84 0.90
CA VAL A 57 5.74 -4.84 0.33
C VAL A 57 6.80 -4.40 1.34
N LEU A 58 6.66 -3.19 1.91
CA LEU A 58 7.69 -2.59 2.75
C LEU A 58 7.68 -3.16 4.17
N LYS A 59 6.50 -3.56 4.64
CA LYS A 59 6.20 -4.01 6.01
C LYS A 59 6.55 -2.94 7.06
N SER A 60 6.12 -3.18 8.29
CA SER A 60 6.62 -2.41 9.43
C SER A 60 8.04 -2.89 9.78
N LYS A 61 8.97 -1.95 9.92
CA LYS A 61 10.36 -2.22 10.31
C LYS A 61 10.76 -1.25 11.42
N SER A 62 11.49 -1.75 12.41
CA SER A 62 12.06 -0.90 13.47
C SER A 62 13.29 -0.16 12.94
N GLY A 63 13.26 1.16 12.99
CA GLY A 63 14.41 2.01 12.66
C GLY A 63 14.56 2.34 11.18
N TYR A 64 15.62 3.11 10.89
CA TYR A 64 15.93 3.63 9.56
C TYR A 64 16.86 2.68 8.80
N ALA A 65 16.47 2.30 7.59
CA ALA A 65 17.32 1.55 6.66
C ALA A 65 17.96 2.49 5.64
N ARG A 66 19.29 2.51 5.57
CA ARG A 66 20.02 3.38 4.65
C ARG A 66 19.62 3.09 3.19
N GLY A 67 19.18 4.13 2.47
CA GLY A 67 18.74 4.02 1.08
C GLY A 67 17.30 3.53 0.89
N LEU A 68 16.62 3.10 1.96
CA LEU A 68 15.23 2.61 1.96
C LEU A 68 14.29 3.40 2.88
N GLY A 69 14.84 4.21 3.79
CA GLY A 69 14.04 4.97 4.74
C GLY A 69 13.50 4.13 5.90
N TYR A 70 12.42 4.62 6.51
CA TYR A 70 11.67 3.88 7.52
C TYR A 70 10.66 2.94 6.85
N GLY A 71 10.32 1.84 7.53
CA GLY A 71 9.19 0.99 7.14
C GLY A 71 7.85 1.72 7.25
N VAL A 72 6.76 1.03 6.88
CA VAL A 72 5.42 1.61 6.99
C VAL A 72 5.09 1.87 8.45
N LYS A 73 4.60 3.07 8.75
CA LYS A 73 4.15 3.41 10.10
C LYS A 73 2.98 2.50 10.48
N PRO A 74 3.05 1.82 11.64
CA PRO A 74 1.93 1.07 12.16
C PRO A 74 0.68 1.94 12.27
N ILE A 75 -0.48 1.36 12.02
CA ILE A 75 -1.78 1.97 12.33
C ILE A 75 -1.87 2.13 13.85
N SER A 76 -2.33 3.29 14.33
CA SER A 76 -2.54 3.47 15.77
C SER A 76 -3.73 2.63 16.24
N SER A 77 -3.76 2.24 17.51
CA SER A 77 -4.89 1.46 18.05
C SER A 77 -6.24 2.14 17.82
N LYS A 78 -6.28 3.48 17.89
CA LYS A 78 -7.51 4.26 17.67
C LYS A 78 -7.98 4.21 16.22
N ASP A 79 -7.04 4.32 15.28
CA ASP A 79 -7.35 4.26 13.85
C ASP A 79 -7.80 2.84 13.47
N LEU A 80 -7.19 1.82 14.07
CA LEU A 80 -7.57 0.42 13.88
C LEU A 80 -9.00 0.15 14.38
N GLU A 81 -9.34 0.66 15.57
CA GLU A 81 -10.70 0.57 16.12
C GLU A 81 -11.71 1.27 15.20
N PHE A 82 -11.37 2.45 14.68
CA PHE A 82 -12.23 3.19 13.77
C PHE A 82 -12.48 2.44 12.44
N GLU A 83 -11.43 1.88 11.82
CA GLU A 83 -11.57 1.08 10.59
C GLU A 83 -12.41 -0.18 10.83
N ALA A 84 -12.24 -0.85 11.97
CA ALA A 84 -13.03 -2.03 12.32
C ALA A 84 -14.52 -1.72 12.47
N ILE A 85 -14.86 -0.58 13.06
CA ILE A 85 -16.26 -0.11 13.17
C ILE A 85 -16.84 0.16 11.78
N LEU A 86 -16.11 0.85 10.90
CA LEU A 86 -16.57 1.13 9.53
C LEU A 86 -16.77 -0.15 8.71
N GLN A 87 -15.88 -1.14 8.86
CA GLN A 87 -16.04 -2.44 8.20
C GLN A 87 -17.25 -3.20 8.73
N ALA A 88 -17.47 -3.21 10.05
CA ALA A 88 -18.63 -3.84 10.65
C ALA A 88 -19.95 -3.22 10.15
N GLU A 89 -19.99 -1.88 10.00
CA GLU A 89 -21.16 -1.17 9.49
C GLU A 89 -21.43 -1.48 8.01
N LYS A 90 -20.38 -1.49 7.16
CA LYS A 90 -20.50 -1.91 5.76
C LYS A 90 -21.03 -3.35 5.62
N MET A 91 -20.49 -4.28 6.42
CA MET A 91 -20.94 -5.68 6.44
C MET A 91 -22.38 -5.85 6.92
N ALA A 92 -22.83 -5.01 7.87
CA ALA A 92 -24.21 -5.01 8.34
C ALA A 92 -25.18 -4.46 7.28
N ALA A 93 -24.77 -3.44 6.53
CA ALA A 93 -25.57 -2.88 5.43
C ALA A 93 -25.76 -3.86 4.27
N GLU A 94 -24.71 -4.62 3.92
CA GLU A 94 -24.75 -5.61 2.83
C GLU A 94 -25.56 -6.87 3.20
N LYS A 95 -25.70 -7.18 4.49
CA LYS A 95 -26.49 -8.31 4.99
C LYS A 95 -27.99 -8.03 5.16
N LYS A 96 -28.51 -6.87 4.77
CA LYS A 96 -29.96 -6.61 4.85
C LYS A 96 -30.67 -7.35 3.70
N PRO A 97 -31.37 -8.48 3.94
CA PRO A 97 -32.09 -9.15 2.88
C PRO A 97 -33.24 -8.24 2.41
N MET A 98 -33.39 -8.16 1.09
CA MET A 98 -34.54 -7.54 0.42
C MET A 98 -35.78 -8.36 0.81
N ASN A 99 -36.68 -7.75 1.59
CA ASN A 99 -38.01 -8.28 1.87
C ASN A 99 -38.88 -8.24 0.60
#